data_AF-A0A937NFU1-F1
#
_entry.id   AF-A0A937NFU1-F1
#
_cell.length_a   1.000
_cell.length_b   1.000
_cell.length_c   1.000
_cell.angle_alpha   90.00
_cell.angle_beta   90.00
_cell.angle_gamma   90.00
#
_symmetry.space_group_name_H-M   'P 1'
#
loop_
_entity.id
_entity.type
_entity.pdbx_description
1 polymer ?
#
loop_
_entity_poly.entity_id
_entity_poly.type
_entity_poly.pdbx_seq_one_letter_code
_entity_poly.pdbx_strand_id
1 'polypeptide(L)'
;IAYNWKIKLNETGKVPAFYNVLPEMNHNELEAYSVKELTEKFHFIILKDTEDDERIIKRMEVLEEMYKDRGLPVDVIEIEGKDKYHKVFASLILADWTAYYTAQLYGLEAEQVPMIEEFKKLIK
;
A
#
# COMPACT_ATOMS: atom_id res chain seq x y z
N ILE A 1 4.60 8.36 -3.60
CA ILE A 1 3.37 8.16 -2.78
C ILE A 1 3.30 6.74 -2.24
N ALA A 2 3.24 5.69 -3.08
CA ALA A 2 3.17 4.29 -2.64
C ALA A 2 4.27 3.87 -1.63
N TYR A 3 5.50 4.36 -1.80
CA TYR A 3 6.58 4.12 -0.83
C TYR A 3 6.26 4.65 0.59
N ASN A 4 5.59 5.80 0.68
CA ASN A 4 5.16 6.35 1.97
C ASN A 4 4.04 5.49 2.59
N TRP A 5 3.06 5.07 1.80
CA TRP A 5 2.03 4.12 2.26
C TRP A 5 2.63 2.86 2.86
N LYS A 6 3.63 2.27 2.18
CA LYS A 6 4.42 1.16 2.75
C LYS A 6 4.99 1.52 4.12
N ILE A 7 5.69 2.66 4.23
CA ILE A 7 6.33 3.06 5.49
C ILE A 7 5.27 3.18 6.60
N LYS A 8 4.16 3.89 6.34
CA LYS A 8 3.10 4.11 7.34
C LYS A 8 2.44 2.83 7.80
N LEU A 9 2.12 1.92 6.87
CA LEU A 9 1.56 0.63 7.23
C LEU A 9 2.54 -0.23 8.05
N ASN A 10 3.83 -0.22 7.72
CA ASN A 10 4.84 -0.97 8.49
C ASN A 10 5.08 -0.36 9.88
N GLU A 11 5.40 0.93 9.95
CA GLU A 11 5.86 1.59 11.17
C GLU A 11 4.70 1.94 12.11
N THR A 12 3.61 2.51 11.58
CA THR A 12 2.47 2.97 12.35
C THR A 12 1.41 1.89 12.45
N GLY A 13 0.99 1.34 11.30
CA GLY A 13 -0.07 0.33 11.21
C GLY A 13 0.32 -1.06 11.70
N LYS A 14 1.62 -1.31 11.92
CA LYS A 14 2.19 -2.59 12.37
C LYS A 14 1.82 -3.77 11.44
N VAL A 15 1.65 -3.49 10.15
CA VAL A 15 1.36 -4.48 9.10
C VAL A 15 2.57 -4.60 8.15
N PRO A 16 3.10 -5.80 7.91
CA PRO A 16 4.06 -6.02 6.84
C PRO A 16 3.50 -5.56 5.50
N ALA A 17 4.04 -4.46 4.97
CA ALA A 17 3.57 -3.88 3.72
C ALA A 17 4.70 -3.76 2.70
N PHE A 18 4.32 -3.94 1.44
CA PHE A 18 5.20 -3.86 0.28
C PHE A 18 4.65 -2.80 -0.68
N TYR A 19 5.51 -2.26 -1.53
CA TYR A 19 5.09 -1.35 -2.59
C TYR A 19 5.78 -1.76 -3.87
N ASN A 20 5.07 -1.57 -4.98
CA ASN A 20 5.57 -1.80 -6.32
C ASN A 20 5.11 -0.63 -7.20
N VAL A 21 5.67 -0.54 -8.40
CA VAL A 21 5.36 0.53 -9.36
C VAL A 21 5.06 -0.10 -10.71
N LEU A 22 4.00 0.35 -11.38
CA LEU A 22 3.68 -0.08 -12.74
C LEU A 22 4.51 0.73 -13.75
N PRO A 23 4.99 0.12 -14.84
CA PRO A 23 4.69 -1.24 -15.30
C PRO A 23 5.61 -2.33 -14.74
N GLU A 24 6.69 -1.96 -14.05
CA GLU A 24 7.73 -2.89 -13.58
C GLU A 24 7.17 -4.04 -12.74
N MET A 25 6.17 -3.74 -11.91
CA MET A 25 5.45 -4.73 -11.11
C MET A 25 4.90 -5.91 -11.92
N ASN A 26 4.44 -5.63 -13.15
CA ASN A 26 3.89 -6.66 -14.02
C ASN A 26 4.97 -7.63 -14.53
N HIS A 27 6.26 -7.27 -14.45
CA HIS A 27 7.38 -8.08 -14.89
C HIS A 27 8.00 -8.90 -13.76
N ASN A 28 8.08 -8.36 -12.55
CA ASN A 28 8.87 -8.97 -11.48
C ASN A 28 8.03 -9.68 -10.41
N GLU A 29 6.81 -9.23 -10.13
CA GLU A 29 6.03 -9.75 -9.00
C GLU A 29 4.70 -10.39 -9.40
N LEU A 30 4.21 -10.18 -10.62
CA LEU A 30 2.87 -10.67 -11.01
C LEU A 30 2.69 -12.18 -10.78
N GLU A 31 3.70 -12.98 -11.14
CA GLU A 31 3.70 -14.44 -10.95
C GLU A 31 3.81 -14.86 -9.48
N ALA A 32 4.34 -14.01 -8.60
CA ALA A 32 4.48 -14.30 -7.17
C ALA A 32 3.11 -14.42 -6.48
N TYR A 33 2.04 -13.91 -7.09
CA TYR A 33 0.67 -13.96 -6.57
C TYR A 33 -0.16 -15.14 -7.10
N SER A 34 0.49 -16.21 -7.56
CA SER A 34 -0.17 -17.42 -8.08
C SER A 34 -0.51 -18.46 -7.02
N VAL A 35 0.16 -18.45 -5.85
CA VAL A 35 -0.02 -19.44 -4.78
C VAL A 35 -1.03 -18.93 -3.75
N LYS A 36 -2.25 -19.47 -3.79
CA LYS A 36 -3.41 -18.97 -3.04
C LYS A 36 -3.16 -18.84 -1.53
N GLU A 37 -2.57 -19.87 -0.91
CA GLU A 37 -2.31 -19.94 0.53
C GLU A 37 -1.37 -18.84 1.03
N LEU A 38 -0.48 -18.35 0.17
CA LEU A 38 0.39 -17.22 0.48
C LEU A 38 -0.32 -15.90 0.23
N THR A 39 -1.10 -15.82 -0.84
CA THR A 39 -1.77 -14.58 -1.26
C THR A 39 -3.00 -14.21 -0.46
N GLU A 40 -3.68 -15.16 0.20
CA GLU A 40 -4.88 -14.90 0.99
C GLU A 40 -4.64 -13.99 2.21
N LYS A 41 -3.37 -13.77 2.58
CA LYS A 41 -2.98 -12.86 3.65
C LYS A 41 -2.73 -11.43 3.17
N PHE A 42 -2.75 -11.19 1.86
CA PHE A 42 -2.52 -9.89 1.27
C PHE A 42 -3.83 -9.17 0.96
N HIS A 43 -3.78 -7.85 1.13
CA HIS A 43 -4.76 -6.91 0.61
C HIS A 43 -4.04 -5.95 -0.33
N PHE A 44 -4.58 -5.76 -1.53
CA PHE A 44 -3.97 -4.93 -2.56
C PHE A 44 -4.60 -3.56 -2.58
N ILE A 45 -3.76 -2.51 -2.58
CA ILE A 45 -4.21 -1.13 -2.72
C ILE A 45 -3.56 -0.57 -3.98
N ILE A 46 -4.38 -0.16 -4.94
CA ILE A 46 -3.95 0.51 -6.16
C ILE A 46 -4.19 2.00 -5.97
N LEU A 47 -3.13 2.79 -5.97
CA LEU A 47 -3.22 4.25 -5.96
C LEU A 47 -3.27 4.75 -7.40
N LYS A 48 -4.38 5.33 -7.81
CA LYS A 48 -4.65 5.74 -9.19
C LYS A 48 -4.83 7.26 -9.27
N ASP A 49 -4.12 7.90 -10.20
CA ASP A 49 -4.39 9.29 -10.58
C ASP A 49 -5.10 9.30 -11.94
N THR A 50 -6.11 10.15 -12.11
CA THR A 50 -6.78 10.35 -13.41
C THR A 50 -5.86 10.96 -14.46
N GLU A 51 -4.77 11.59 -14.04
CA GLU A 51 -3.72 12.13 -14.91
C GLU A 51 -2.57 11.13 -15.20
N ASP A 52 -2.65 9.88 -14.72
CA ASP A 52 -1.68 8.84 -15.07
C ASP A 52 -1.69 8.53 -16.58
N ASP A 53 -0.56 8.05 -17.11
CA ASP A 53 -0.47 7.63 -18.51
C ASP A 53 -1.54 6.58 -18.82
N GLU A 54 -2.25 6.72 -19.95
CA GLU A 54 -3.36 5.85 -20.34
C GLU A 54 -2.98 4.35 -20.33
N ARG A 55 -1.72 4.02 -20.65
CA ARG A 55 -1.22 2.64 -20.62
C ARG A 55 -1.08 2.13 -19.18
N ILE A 56 -0.73 2.98 -18.23
CA ILE A 56 -0.66 2.65 -16.80
C ILE A 56 -2.07 2.48 -16.24
N ILE A 57 -2.99 3.40 -16.57
CA ILE A 57 -4.41 3.25 -16.20
C ILE A 57 -4.94 1.91 -16.71
N LYS A 58 -4.68 1.57 -17.98
CA LYS A 58 -5.13 0.29 -18.53
C LYS A 58 -4.54 -0.92 -17.80
N ARG A 59 -3.28 -0.83 -17.38
CA ARG A 59 -2.63 -1.89 -16.59
C ARG A 59 -3.24 -2.02 -15.20
N MET A 60 -3.57 -0.91 -14.55
CA MET A 60 -4.27 -0.93 -13.26
C MET A 60 -5.63 -1.61 -13.37
N GLU A 61 -6.42 -1.28 -14.40
CA GLU A 61 -7.74 -1.90 -14.65
C GLU A 61 -7.63 -3.42 -14.86
N VAL A 62 -6.72 -3.85 -15.75
CA VAL A 62 -6.52 -5.28 -16.03
C VAL A 62 -6.01 -6.01 -14.78
N LEU A 63 -5.11 -5.39 -14.01
CA LEU A 63 -4.60 -5.95 -12.76
C LEU A 63 -5.71 -6.12 -11.72
N GLU A 64 -6.56 -5.10 -11.55
CA GLU A 64 -7.69 -5.11 -10.63
C GLU A 64 -8.67 -6.25 -10.98
N GLU A 65 -9.08 -6.36 -12.25
CA GLU A 65 -9.96 -7.43 -12.73
C GLU A 65 -9.33 -8.80 -12.48
N MET A 66 -8.06 -8.95 -12.85
CA MET A 66 -7.32 -10.20 -12.70
C MET A 66 -7.21 -10.66 -11.23
N TYR A 67 -7.06 -9.71 -10.30
CA TYR A 67 -7.01 -9.98 -8.86
C TYR A 67 -8.37 -10.34 -8.30
N LYS A 68 -9.43 -9.61 -8.68
CA LYS A 68 -10.81 -9.92 -8.28
C LYS A 68 -11.24 -11.31 -8.74
N ASP A 69 -10.93 -11.69 -9.98
CA ASP A 69 -11.23 -13.01 -10.54
C ASP A 69 -10.56 -14.16 -9.77
N ARG A 70 -9.42 -13.88 -9.13
CA ARG A 70 -8.68 -14.83 -8.27
C ARG A 70 -9.15 -14.81 -6.82
N GLY A 71 -10.12 -13.96 -6.48
CA GLY A 71 -10.59 -13.76 -5.11
C GLY A 71 -9.59 -13.03 -4.22
N LEU A 72 -8.66 -12.27 -4.81
CA LEU A 72 -7.73 -11.42 -4.06
C LEU A 72 -8.43 -10.09 -3.73
N PRO A 73 -8.46 -9.67 -2.46
CA PRO A 73 -9.08 -8.41 -2.09
C PRO A 73 -8.23 -7.24 -2.59
N VAL A 74 -8.87 -6.35 -3.35
CA VAL A 74 -8.23 -5.19 -3.97
C VAL A 74 -9.13 -3.96 -3.86
N ASP A 75 -8.54 -2.86 -3.42
CA ASP A 75 -9.15 -1.54 -3.43
C ASP A 75 -8.38 -0.59 -4.35
N VAL A 76 -9.11 0.17 -5.15
CA VAL A 76 -8.56 1.26 -5.95
C VAL A 76 -8.88 2.58 -5.25
N ILE A 77 -7.84 3.32 -4.89
CA ILE A 77 -7.94 4.64 -4.29
C ILE A 77 -7.60 5.66 -5.36
N GLU A 78 -8.60 6.42 -5.79
CA GLU A 78 -8.40 7.56 -6.66
C GLU A 78 -7.77 8.72 -5.86
N ILE A 79 -6.65 9.25 -6.36
CA ILE A 79 -5.97 10.38 -5.74
C ILE A 79 -6.62 11.66 -6.27
N GLU A 80 -7.46 12.25 -5.43
CA GLU A 80 -8.13 13.52 -5.73
C GLU A 80 -7.32 14.73 -5.24
N GLY A 81 -7.43 15.84 -5.96
CA GLY A 81 -6.81 17.10 -5.57
C GLY A 81 -6.84 18.13 -6.69
N LYS A 82 -6.73 19.41 -6.31
CA LYS A 82 -6.80 20.55 -7.24
C LYS A 82 -5.55 20.71 -8.10
N ASP A 83 -4.42 20.21 -7.60
CA ASP A 83 -3.12 20.23 -8.26
C ASP A 83 -2.27 19.07 -7.74
N LYS A 84 -1.09 18.89 -8.34
CA LYS A 84 -0.16 17.81 -8.00
C LYS A 84 0.25 17.79 -6.52
N TYR A 85 0.45 18.95 -5.89
CA TYR A 85 0.88 19.01 -4.50
C TYR A 85 -0.28 18.63 -3.57
N HIS A 86 -1.48 19.13 -3.85
CA HIS A 86 -2.68 18.74 -3.13
C HIS A 86 -2.89 17.23 -3.19
N LYS A 87 -2.84 16.64 -4.39
CA LYS A 87 -2.95 15.18 -4.58
C LYS A 87 -1.93 14.40 -3.75
N VAL A 88 -0.66 14.82 -3.77
CA VAL A 88 0.39 14.21 -2.97
C VAL A 88 0.06 14.30 -1.48
N PHE A 89 -0.20 15.49 -0.93
CA PHE A 89 -0.44 15.66 0.50
C PHE A 89 -1.74 14.99 0.97
N ALA A 90 -2.81 15.02 0.16
CA ALA A 90 -4.05 14.30 0.45
C ALA A 90 -3.79 12.79 0.59
N SER A 91 -3.01 12.21 -0.32
CA SER A 91 -2.65 10.78 -0.23
C SER A 91 -1.75 10.46 0.97
N LEU A 92 -0.80 11.33 1.32
CA LEU A 92 0.05 11.14 2.50
C LEU A 92 -0.77 11.16 3.80
N ILE A 93 -1.69 12.13 3.93
CA ILE A 93 -2.59 12.24 5.09
C ILE A 93 -3.52 11.02 5.17
N LEU A 94 -4.04 10.56 4.03
CA LEU A 94 -4.85 9.35 3.99
C LEU A 94 -4.05 8.12 4.43
N ALA A 95 -2.78 7.99 4.03
CA ALA A 95 -1.92 6.90 4.48
C ALA A 95 -1.69 6.92 6.00
N ASP A 96 -1.45 8.10 6.58
CA ASP A 96 -1.27 8.28 8.02
C ASP A 96 -2.53 7.85 8.79
N TRP A 97 -3.71 8.32 8.38
CA TRP A 97 -4.98 7.93 9.02
C TRP A 97 -5.29 6.45 8.83
N THR A 98 -5.06 5.91 7.64
CA THR A 98 -5.27 4.48 7.36
C THR A 98 -4.40 3.63 8.30
N ALA A 99 -3.12 3.98 8.44
CA ALA A 99 -2.21 3.26 9.33
C ALA A 99 -2.58 3.42 10.81
N TYR A 100 -2.96 4.64 11.24
CA TYR A 100 -3.40 4.91 12.61
C TYR A 100 -4.61 4.05 12.99
N TYR A 101 -5.67 4.07 12.19
CA TYR A 101 -6.87 3.26 12.47
C TYR A 101 -6.60 1.76 12.34
N THR A 102 -5.71 1.34 11.44
CA THR A 102 -5.29 -0.08 11.36
C THR A 102 -4.66 -0.55 12.68
N ALA A 103 -3.76 0.24 13.27
CA ALA A 103 -3.16 -0.09 14.56
C ALA A 103 -4.19 -0.15 15.68
N GLN A 104 -5.13 0.81 15.72
CA GLN A 104 -6.21 0.82 16.71
C GLN A 104 -7.12 -0.41 16.60
N LEU A 105 -7.44 -0.86 15.38
CA LEU A 105 -8.24 -2.06 15.14
C LEU A 105 -7.56 -3.34 15.66
N TYR A 106 -6.22 -3.36 15.71
CA TYR A 106 -5.45 -4.44 16.34
C TYR A 106 -5.24 -4.25 17.85
N GLY A 107 -5.75 -3.16 18.45
CA GLY A 107 -5.50 -2.83 19.85
C GLY A 107 -4.05 -2.43 20.13
N LEU A 108 -3.33 -1.95 19.11
CA LEU A 108 -1.94 -1.52 19.19
C LEU A 108 -1.83 0.00 19.28
N GLU A 109 -0.75 0.49 19.89
CA GLU A 109 -0.42 1.92 19.93
C GLU A 109 0.31 2.31 18.63
N ALA A 110 -0.26 3.28 17.91
CA ALA A 110 0.20 3.70 16.58
C ALA A 110 1.53 4.47 16.59
N GLU A 111 1.75 5.34 17.57
CA GLU A 111 2.93 6.19 17.74
C GLU A 111 4.12 5.43 18.34
N GLN A 112 3.87 4.35 19.09
CA GLN A 112 4.94 3.56 19.68
C GLN A 112 5.65 2.66 18.66
N VAL A 113 6.99 2.60 18.76
CA VAL A 113 7.87 1.79 17.91
C VAL A 113 8.86 0.95 18.75
N PRO A 114 8.38 0.08 19.67
CA PRO A 114 9.21 -0.55 20.68
C PRO A 114 10.34 -1.42 20.11
N MET A 115 10.09 -2.15 19.01
CA MET A 115 11.11 -2.96 18.35
C MET A 115 12.25 -2.12 17.76
N ILE A 116 11.95 -0.92 17.25
CA ILE A 116 12.96 0.04 16.75
C ILE A 116 13.77 0.59 17.93
N GLU A 117 13.12 0.91 19.04
CA GLU A 117 13.80 1.39 20.25
C GLU A 117 14.71 0.33 20.87
N GLU A 118 14.26 -0.93 20.91
CA GLU A 118 15.06 -2.08 21.32
C GLU A 118 16.28 -2.25 20.42
N PHE A 119 16.08 -2.29 19.10
CA PHE A 119 17.18 -2.40 18.14
C PHE A 119 18.21 -1.28 18.31
N LYS A 120 17.76 -0.03 18.47
CA LYS A 120 18.64 1.13 18.73
C LYS A 120 19.45 1.01 20.02
N LYS A 121 18.96 0.29 21.04
CA LYS A 121 19.70 0.02 22.28
C LYS A 121 20.77 -1.06 22.09
N LEU A 122 20.53 -2.05 21.24
CA LEU A 122 21.45 -3.18 21.01
C LEU A 122 22.66 -2.83 20.13
N ILE A 123 22.54 -1.80 19.28
CA ILE A 123 23.63 -1.36 18.40
C ILE A 123 24.49 -0.23 18.99
N LYS A 124 24.22 0.18 20.23
CA LYS A 124 25.03 1.13 21.00
C LYS A 124 26.02 0.39 21.89
#